data_AF-A0A956WTZ9-F1
#
_entry.id   AF-A0A956WTZ9-F1
#
_cell.length_a   1.000
_cell.length_b   1.000
_cell.length_c   1.000
_cell.angle_alpha   90.00
_cell.angle_beta   90.00
_cell.angle_gamma   90.00
#
_symmetry.space_group_name_H-M   'P 1'
#
loop_
_entity.id
_entity.type
_entity.pdbx_description
1 polymer ?
#
loop_
_entity_poly.entity_id
_entity_poly.type
_entity_poly.pdbx_seq_one_letter_code
_entity_poly.pdbx_strand_id
1 'polypeptide(L)'
;MLETEPKLKETLVADGTVRLIYKHFPLPSHDRADDASEAAECAAQQGKFWEMKDLLFEENASWGAAADLPGKFEEYATQLGLDVATFQACLESGGGRQRWQEDRALGQNAGVTGTPTFFIFSPATGQGTRIPGFVEYDQLVEVINQVLAAPPADG
;
A
#
# COMPACT_ATOMS: atom_id res chain seq x y z
N MET A 1 6.99 -2.03 -7.97
CA MET A 1 6.90 -1.63 -6.54
C MET A 1 7.93 -2.38 -5.71
N LEU A 2 8.08 -3.70 -5.92
CA LEU A 2 9.06 -4.55 -5.23
C LEU A 2 10.53 -4.08 -5.33
N GLU A 3 10.88 -3.21 -6.28
CA GLU A 3 12.24 -2.65 -6.39
C GLU A 3 12.36 -1.24 -5.78
N THR A 4 11.44 -0.34 -6.13
CA THR A 4 11.47 1.07 -5.69
C THR A 4 11.13 1.24 -4.20
N GLU A 5 10.15 0.50 -3.69
CA GLU A 5 9.67 0.68 -2.32
C GLU A 5 10.70 0.28 -1.24
N PRO A 6 11.38 -0.88 -1.33
CA PRO A 6 12.40 -1.23 -0.34
C PRO A 6 13.53 -0.21 -0.27
N LYS A 7 14.03 0.24 -1.43
CA LYS A 7 15.07 1.28 -1.50
C LYS A 7 14.60 2.59 -0.85
N LEU A 8 13.35 2.99 -1.08
CA LEU A 8 12.77 4.17 -0.44
C LEU A 8 12.68 4.01 1.09
N LYS A 9 12.30 2.81 1.57
CA LYS A 9 12.22 2.50 3.01
C LYS A 9 13.60 2.56 3.67
N GLU A 10 14.63 2.01 3.03
CA GLU A 10 16.01 1.94 3.56
C GLU A 10 16.76 3.28 3.54
N THR A 11 16.29 4.25 2.75
CA THR A 11 16.95 5.54 2.57
C THR A 11 16.11 6.66 3.18
N LEU A 12 15.14 7.20 2.43
CA LEU A 12 14.41 8.42 2.76
C LEU A 12 13.38 8.22 3.87
N VAL A 13 12.85 7.01 4.08
CA VAL A 13 11.98 6.74 5.24
C VAL A 13 12.82 6.53 6.49
N ALA A 14 13.92 5.78 6.39
CA ALA A 14 14.82 5.48 7.51
C ALA A 14 15.50 6.74 8.08
N ASP A 15 15.87 7.71 7.23
CA ASP A 15 16.46 8.99 7.66
C ASP A 15 15.42 10.05 8.05
N GLY A 16 14.13 9.77 7.87
CA GLY A 16 13.02 10.65 8.21
C GLY A 16 12.72 11.75 7.18
N THR A 17 13.37 11.73 6.01
CA THR A 17 13.12 12.68 4.92
C THR A 17 11.68 12.59 4.40
N VAL A 18 11.14 11.36 4.28
CA VAL A 18 9.76 11.13 3.83
C VAL A 18 9.00 10.21 4.77
N ARG A 19 7.68 10.37 4.78
CA ARG A 19 6.75 9.38 5.35
C ARG A 19 6.04 8.66 4.22
N LEU A 20 6.23 7.34 4.15
CA LEU A 20 5.55 6.50 3.17
C LEU A 20 4.18 6.09 3.70
N ILE A 21 3.12 6.37 2.93
CA ILE A 21 1.75 6.00 3.24
C ILE A 21 1.25 5.12 2.09
N TYR A 22 0.80 3.90 2.41
CA TYR A 22 0.13 3.03 1.46
C TYR A 22 -1.36 3.37 1.40
N LYS A 23 -1.93 3.30 0.20
CA LYS A 23 -3.37 3.45 -0.05
C LYS A 23 -3.83 2.34 -0.97
N HIS A 24 -4.80 1.56 -0.50
CA HIS A 24 -5.42 0.51 -1.30
C HIS A 24 -6.10 1.09 -2.54
N PHE A 25 -5.91 0.43 -3.67
CA PHE A 25 -6.62 0.75 -4.90
C PHE A 25 -6.87 -0.52 -5.72
N PRO A 26 -7.60 -1.51 -5.18
CA PRO A 26 -7.91 -2.72 -5.93
C PRO A 26 -8.71 -2.35 -7.20
N LEU A 27 -8.21 -2.80 -8.34
CA LEU A 27 -8.82 -2.53 -9.65
C LEU A 27 -9.90 -3.59 -9.92
N PRO A 28 -11.05 -3.21 -10.51
CA PRO A 28 -12.12 -4.16 -10.84
C PRO A 28 -11.68 -5.31 -11.75
N SER A 29 -10.60 -5.15 -12.52
CA SER A 29 -10.03 -6.19 -13.38
C SER A 29 -9.15 -7.21 -12.64
N HIS A 30 -9.01 -7.07 -11.32
CA HIS A 30 -8.25 -7.98 -10.46
C HIS A 30 -9.18 -8.60 -9.42
N ASP A 31 -9.81 -9.72 -9.79
CA ASP A 31 -10.90 -10.36 -9.04
C ASP A 31 -10.63 -10.62 -7.56
N ARG A 32 -9.36 -10.80 -7.16
CA ARG A 32 -8.94 -11.10 -5.78
C ARG A 32 -8.21 -9.95 -5.09
N ALA A 33 -8.15 -8.77 -5.69
CA ALA A 33 -7.43 -7.63 -5.11
C ALA A 33 -8.15 -7.05 -3.87
N ASP A 34 -9.48 -7.16 -3.82
CA ASP A 34 -10.27 -6.79 -2.64
C ASP A 34 -9.93 -7.71 -1.46
N ASP A 35 -9.85 -9.03 -1.68
CA ASP A 35 -9.49 -10.01 -0.65
C ASP A 35 -8.07 -9.80 -0.12
N ALA A 36 -7.10 -9.53 -1.00
CA ALA A 36 -5.73 -9.21 -0.58
C ALA A 36 -5.67 -7.89 0.20
N SER A 37 -6.51 -6.91 -0.16
CA SER A 37 -6.61 -5.65 0.59
C SER A 37 -7.20 -5.88 1.99
N GLU A 38 -8.23 -6.73 2.08
CA GLU A 38 -8.82 -7.17 3.36
C GLU A 38 -7.78 -7.84 4.26
N ALA A 39 -7.00 -8.78 3.72
CA ALA A 39 -5.96 -9.49 4.47
C ALA A 39 -4.86 -8.54 4.99
N ALA A 40 -4.41 -7.59 4.17
CA ALA A 40 -3.44 -6.59 4.61
C ALA A 40 -3.98 -5.74 5.77
N GLU A 41 -5.23 -5.29 5.70
CA GLU A 41 -5.87 -4.48 6.74
C GLU A 41 -6.17 -5.31 8.01
N CYS A 42 -6.54 -6.59 7.88
CA CYS A 42 -6.66 -7.47 9.04
C CYS A 42 -5.32 -7.73 9.74
N ALA A 43 -4.22 -7.82 8.99
CA ALA A 43 -2.88 -7.84 9.58
C ALA A 43 -2.49 -6.49 10.20
N ALA A 44 -2.97 -5.36 9.66
CA ALA A 44 -2.75 -4.03 10.22
C ALA A 44 -3.31 -3.87 11.63
N GLN A 45 -4.44 -4.49 11.92
CA GLN A 45 -5.04 -4.49 13.28
C GLN A 45 -4.12 -5.11 14.33
N GLN A 46 -3.15 -5.92 13.90
CA GLN A 46 -2.14 -6.56 14.73
C GLN A 46 -0.73 -5.98 14.50
N GLY A 47 -0.61 -4.86 13.80
CA GLY A 47 0.65 -4.15 13.57
C GLY A 47 1.55 -4.75 12.47
N LYS A 48 1.02 -5.64 11.62
CA LYS A 48 1.78 -6.33 10.55
C LYS A 48 1.31 -6.00 9.14
N PHE A 49 0.85 -4.77 8.93
CA PHE A 49 0.39 -4.31 7.62
C PHE A 49 1.47 -4.48 6.54
N TRP A 50 2.66 -3.93 6.78
CA TRP A 50 3.72 -3.90 5.78
C TRP A 50 4.21 -5.30 5.45
N GLU A 51 4.41 -6.14 6.46
CA GLU A 51 4.86 -7.51 6.27
C GLU A 51 3.83 -8.37 5.53
N MET A 52 2.53 -8.23 5.84
CA MET A 52 1.48 -8.92 5.09
C MET A 52 1.37 -8.41 3.66
N LYS A 53 1.41 -7.09 3.46
CA LYS A 53 1.40 -6.49 2.14
C LYS A 53 2.60 -6.98 1.31
N ASP A 54 3.80 -6.99 1.87
CA ASP A 54 5.01 -7.43 1.15
C ASP A 54 4.89 -8.91 0.75
N LEU A 55 4.45 -9.77 1.67
CA LEU A 55 4.21 -11.19 1.40
C LEU A 55 3.13 -11.42 0.33
N LEU A 56 2.04 -10.64 0.34
CA LEU A 56 1.00 -10.70 -0.69
C LEU A 56 1.53 -10.29 -2.07
N PHE A 57 2.44 -9.31 -2.16
CA PHE A 57 3.04 -8.96 -3.44
C PHE A 57 4.02 -10.03 -3.93
N GLU A 58 4.84 -10.59 -3.03
CA GLU A 58 5.81 -11.63 -3.35
C GLU A 58 5.13 -12.93 -3.78
N GLU A 59 4.09 -13.34 -3.06
CA GLU A 59 3.40 -14.62 -3.25
C GLU A 59 2.14 -14.50 -4.11
N ASN A 60 2.00 -13.43 -4.91
CA ASN A 60 0.81 -13.17 -5.74
C ASN A 60 0.42 -14.34 -6.65
N ALA A 61 1.40 -15.05 -7.21
CA ALA A 61 1.12 -16.24 -8.01
C ALA A 61 0.55 -17.40 -7.17
N SER A 62 1.01 -17.54 -5.93
CA SER A 62 0.64 -18.61 -5.00
C SER A 62 -0.79 -18.44 -4.49
N TRP A 63 -1.10 -17.29 -3.88
CA TRP A 63 -2.46 -17.04 -3.38
C TRP A 63 -3.45 -16.67 -4.48
N GLY A 64 -2.99 -16.07 -5.58
CA GLY A 64 -3.83 -15.75 -6.73
C GLY A 64 -4.44 -16.99 -7.40
N ALA A 65 -3.80 -18.15 -7.27
CA ALA A 65 -4.28 -19.43 -7.79
C ALA A 65 -4.90 -20.36 -6.71
N ALA A 66 -4.88 -19.95 -5.44
CA ALA A 66 -5.38 -20.79 -4.34
C ALA A 66 -6.88 -21.09 -4.48
N ALA A 67 -7.26 -22.34 -4.21
CA ALA A 67 -8.67 -22.74 -4.17
C ALA A 67 -9.35 -22.28 -2.87
N ASP A 68 -8.63 -22.38 -1.75
CA ASP A 68 -9.02 -21.84 -0.45
C ASP A 68 -8.20 -20.59 -0.17
N LEU A 69 -8.77 -19.43 -0.48
CA LEU A 69 -8.10 -18.14 -0.33
C LEU A 69 -7.99 -17.70 1.15
N PRO A 70 -9.03 -17.80 1.99
CA PRO A 70 -8.91 -17.51 3.42
C PRO A 70 -7.85 -18.38 4.10
N GLY A 71 -7.86 -19.70 3.87
CA GLY A 71 -6.85 -20.60 4.43
C GLY A 71 -5.44 -20.21 3.98
N LYS A 72 -5.26 -19.76 2.73
CA LYS A 72 -3.97 -19.27 2.25
C LYS A 72 -3.49 -18.01 2.97
N PHE A 73 -4.40 -17.09 3.28
CA PHE A 73 -4.05 -15.90 4.07
C PHE A 73 -3.80 -16.21 5.54
N GLU A 74 -4.46 -17.22 6.11
CA GLU A 74 -4.16 -17.72 7.46
C GLU A 74 -2.76 -18.36 7.56
N GLU A 75 -2.29 -19.05 6.52
CA GLU A 75 -0.90 -19.53 6.43
C GLU A 75 0.09 -18.35 6.52
N TYR A 76 -0.19 -17.26 5.80
CA TYR A 76 0.63 -16.04 5.85
C TYR A 76 0.56 -15.36 7.22
N ALA A 77 -0.62 -15.28 7.83
CA ALA A 77 -0.78 -14.77 9.18
C ALA A 77 0.06 -15.57 10.18
N THR A 78 0.08 -16.90 10.04
CA THR A 78 0.92 -17.81 10.84
C THR A 78 2.41 -17.51 10.62
N GLN A 79 2.86 -17.37 9.36
CA GLN A 79 4.25 -17.05 9.02
C GLN A 79 4.72 -15.73 9.64
N LEU A 80 3.82 -14.74 9.73
CA LEU A 80 4.11 -13.42 10.29
C LEU A 80 3.98 -13.35 11.82
N GLY A 81 3.60 -14.47 12.46
CA GLY A 81 3.43 -14.55 13.91
C GLY A 81 2.19 -13.81 14.43
N LEU A 82 1.14 -13.71 13.61
CA LEU A 82 -0.14 -13.14 14.01
C LEU A 82 -0.96 -14.12 14.87
N ASP A 83 -1.89 -13.57 15.65
CA ASP A 83 -2.98 -14.37 16.21
C ASP A 83 -3.95 -14.73 15.08
N VAL A 84 -3.88 -16.00 14.66
CA VAL A 84 -4.64 -16.51 13.51
C VAL A 84 -6.14 -16.45 13.76
N ALA A 85 -6.62 -16.70 14.98
CA ALA A 85 -8.05 -16.65 15.29
C ALA A 85 -8.61 -15.23 15.18
N THR A 86 -7.85 -14.24 15.65
CA THR A 86 -8.18 -12.81 15.51
C THR A 86 -8.15 -12.38 14.06
N PHE A 87 -7.15 -12.83 13.30
CA PHE A 87 -7.03 -12.56 11.87
C PHE A 87 -8.20 -13.16 11.08
N GLN A 88 -8.53 -14.43 11.32
CA GLN A 88 -9.66 -15.12 10.72
C GLN A 88 -10.98 -14.41 11.02
N ALA A 89 -11.23 -14.05 12.28
CA ALA A 89 -12.43 -13.30 12.65
C ALA A 89 -12.52 -11.95 11.93
N CYS A 90 -11.39 -11.27 11.71
CA CYS A 90 -11.36 -10.06 10.89
C CYS A 90 -11.75 -10.33 9.44
N LEU A 91 -11.18 -11.36 8.79
CA LEU A 91 -11.53 -11.74 7.42
C LEU A 91 -13.02 -12.09 7.27
N GLU A 92 -13.56 -12.92 8.16
CA GLU A 92 -14.95 -13.37 8.12
C GLU A 92 -15.94 -12.22 8.32
N SER A 93 -15.58 -11.27 9.18
CA SER A 93 -16.42 -10.10 9.47
C SER A 93 -16.28 -8.97 8.46
N GLY A 94 -15.24 -9.00 7.62
CA GLY A 94 -14.88 -7.87 6.76
C GLY A 94 -14.33 -6.68 7.56
N GLY A 95 -13.56 -6.95 8.63
CA GLY A 95 -13.05 -5.94 9.56
C GLY A 95 -12.08 -4.93 8.95
N GLY A 96 -11.43 -5.24 7.83
CA GLY A 96 -10.61 -4.33 7.03
C GLY A 96 -11.39 -3.58 5.94
N ARG A 97 -12.64 -3.98 5.66
CA ARG A 97 -13.40 -3.53 4.49
C ARG A 97 -13.54 -2.03 4.36
N GLN A 98 -13.93 -1.39 5.46
CA GLN A 98 -14.12 0.05 5.48
C GLN A 98 -12.83 0.76 5.05
N ARG A 99 -11.69 0.31 5.55
CA ARG A 99 -10.43 1.01 5.36
C ARG A 99 -9.95 0.96 3.90
N TRP A 100 -9.94 -0.21 3.28
CA TRP A 100 -9.50 -0.30 1.88
C TRP A 100 -10.51 0.35 0.92
N GLN A 101 -11.81 0.36 1.25
CA GLN A 101 -12.82 1.06 0.45
C GLN A 101 -12.68 2.58 0.53
N GLU A 102 -12.39 3.14 1.72
CA GLU A 102 -12.09 4.56 1.89
C GLU A 102 -10.85 4.98 1.10
N ASP A 103 -9.79 4.18 1.14
CA ASP A 103 -8.57 4.44 0.36
C ASP A 103 -8.84 4.37 -1.15
N ARG A 104 -9.62 3.39 -1.60
CA ARG A 104 -10.05 3.27 -3.01
C ARG A 104 -10.88 4.47 -3.45
N ALA A 105 -11.85 4.90 -2.64
CA ALA A 105 -12.69 6.06 -2.93
C ALA A 105 -11.87 7.36 -3.00
N LEU A 106 -10.89 7.52 -2.09
CA LEU A 106 -9.95 8.64 -2.12
C LEU A 106 -9.16 8.66 -3.44
N GLY A 107 -8.64 7.51 -3.88
CA GLY A 107 -7.95 7.40 -5.16
C GLY A 107 -8.84 7.77 -6.34
N GLN A 108 -10.10 7.31 -6.34
CA GLN A 108 -11.08 7.63 -7.40
C GLN A 108 -11.35 9.13 -7.46
N ASN A 109 -11.57 9.76 -6.31
CA ASN A 109 -11.79 11.21 -6.19
C ASN A 109 -10.55 12.01 -6.64
N ALA A 110 -9.34 11.46 -6.45
CA ALA A 110 -8.09 12.03 -6.95
C ALA A 110 -7.80 11.70 -8.44
N GLY A 111 -8.74 11.05 -9.14
CA GLY A 111 -8.63 10.69 -10.55
C GLY A 111 -7.60 9.59 -10.84
N VAL A 112 -7.29 8.72 -9.87
CA VAL A 112 -6.44 7.55 -10.08
C VAL A 112 -7.17 6.56 -11.00
N THR A 113 -6.49 6.12 -12.06
CA THR A 113 -7.03 5.20 -13.07
C THR A 113 -6.26 3.89 -13.17
N GLY A 114 -5.15 3.77 -12.43
CA GLY A 114 -4.30 2.60 -12.47
C GLY A 114 -3.24 2.61 -11.37
N THR A 115 -2.65 1.45 -11.15
CA THR A 115 -1.63 1.21 -10.13
C THR A 115 -0.31 0.76 -10.75
N PRO A 116 0.85 1.18 -10.22
CA PRO A 116 0.99 2.14 -9.13
C PRO A 116 0.67 3.58 -9.57
N THR A 117 0.31 4.44 -8.63
CA THR A 117 0.28 5.90 -8.76
C THR A 117 0.86 6.47 -7.47
N PHE A 118 1.81 7.39 -7.59
CA PHE A 118 2.43 8.05 -6.44
C PHE A 118 1.90 9.47 -6.29
N PHE A 119 1.71 9.89 -5.05
CA PHE A 119 1.49 11.28 -4.69
C PHE A 119 2.59 11.71 -3.73
N ILE A 120 3.26 12.81 -4.05
CA ILE A 120 4.35 13.37 -3.26
C ILE A 120 3.89 14.75 -2.81
N PHE A 121 3.92 15.00 -1.51
CA PHE A 121 3.47 16.25 -0.91
C PHE A 121 4.55 16.81 0.01
N SER A 122 4.75 18.13 -0.04
CA SER A 122 5.52 18.87 0.94
C SER A 122 4.58 19.52 1.95
N PRO A 123 4.57 19.09 3.23
CA PRO A 123 3.76 19.74 4.26
C PRO A 123 4.24 21.16 4.57
N ALA A 124 5.48 21.51 4.24
CA ALA A 124 6.04 22.84 4.46
C ALA A 124 5.48 23.88 3.48
N THR A 125 5.22 23.47 2.24
CA THR A 125 4.81 24.39 1.14
C THR A 125 3.36 24.20 0.72
N GLY A 126 2.73 23.09 1.12
CA GLY A 126 1.41 22.67 0.66
C GLY A 126 1.39 22.18 -0.78
N GLN A 127 2.55 22.14 -1.45
CA GLN A 127 2.65 21.68 -2.83
C GLN A 127 2.69 20.15 -2.90
N GLY A 128 2.22 19.62 -4.03
CA GLY A 128 2.37 18.20 -4.33
C GLY A 128 2.31 17.91 -5.82
N THR A 129 2.77 16.73 -6.17
CA THR A 129 2.75 16.22 -7.53
C THR A 129 2.27 14.77 -7.56
N ARG A 130 1.66 14.39 -8.68
CA ARG A 130 1.14 13.05 -8.95
C ARG A 130 1.96 12.42 -10.07
N ILE A 131 2.45 11.20 -9.83
CA ILE A 131 3.17 10.39 -10.82
C ILE A 131 2.34 9.14 -11.11
N PRO A 132 1.62 9.07 -12.24
CA PRO A 132 0.94 7.84 -12.64
C PRO A 132 1.93 6.82 -13.20
N GLY A 133 1.68 5.54 -12.91
CA GLY A 133 2.47 4.44 -13.44
C GLY A 133 3.74 4.15 -12.65
N PHE A 134 4.50 3.20 -13.17
CA PHE A 134 5.77 2.78 -12.59
C PHE A 134 6.82 3.89 -12.73
N VAL A 135 7.61 4.08 -11.67
CA VAL A 135 8.73 5.03 -11.61
C VAL A 135 9.91 4.37 -10.93
N GLU A 136 11.09 4.56 -11.50
CA GLU A 136 12.35 4.06 -10.95
C GLU A 136 12.74 4.83 -9.69
N TYR A 137 13.54 4.20 -8.84
CA TYR A 137 13.95 4.81 -7.57
C TYR A 137 14.64 6.18 -7.75
N ASP A 138 15.62 6.29 -8.63
CA ASP A 138 16.35 7.55 -8.82
C ASP A 138 15.46 8.67 -9.36
N GLN A 139 14.52 8.34 -10.26
CA GLN A 139 13.54 9.28 -10.78
C GLN A 139 12.58 9.75 -9.68
N LEU A 140 12.15 8.83 -8.81
CA LEU A 140 11.29 9.17 -7.68
C LEU A 140 12.00 10.12 -6.70
N VAL A 141 13.28 9.88 -6.41
CA VAL A 141 14.12 10.74 -5.56
C VAL A 141 14.26 12.13 -6.17
N GLU A 142 14.47 12.24 -7.49
CA GLU A 142 14.56 13.53 -8.17
C GLU A 142 13.27 14.34 -7.98
N VAL A 143 12.11 13.72 -8.18
CA VAL A 143 10.82 14.40 -7.99
C VAL A 143 10.58 14.77 -6.52
N ILE A 144 10.95 13.92 -5.57
CA ILE A 144 10.87 14.24 -4.13
C ILE A 144 11.69 15.50 -3.83
N ASN A 145 12.94 15.56 -4.30
CA ASN A 145 13.82 16.70 -4.08
C ASN A 145 13.27 17.99 -4.70
N GLN A 146 12.65 17.91 -5.89
CA GLN A 146 11.99 19.05 -6.52
C GLN A 146 10.81 19.56 -5.68
N VAL A 147 9.96 18.66 -5.17
CA VAL A 147 8.80 19.03 -4.33
C VAL A 147 9.25 19.63 -2.98
N LEU A 148 10.34 19.12 -2.40
CA LEU A 148 10.89 19.63 -1.14
C LEU A 148 11.61 20.98 -1.30
N ALA A 149 12.22 21.24 -2.46
CA ALA A 149 12.96 22.48 -2.74
C ALA A 149 12.08 23.63 -3.26
N ALA A 150 10.85 23.34 -3.67
CA ALA A 150 9.96 24.35 -4.22
C ALA A 150 9.57 25.42 -3.18
N PRO A 151 9.42 26.69 -3.57
CA PRO A 151 8.90 27.72 -2.65
C PRO A 151 7.45 27.43 -2.25
N PRO A 152 6.93 28.00 -1.15
CA PRO A 152 5.51 27.98 -0.84
C PRO A 152 4.66 28.41 -2.05
N ALA A 153 3.49 27.80 -2.25
CA ALA A 153 2.56 28.32 -3.26
C ALA A 153 2.16 29.75 -2.88
N ASP A 154 2.30 30.70 -3.81
CA ASP A 154 1.81 32.07 -3.63
C ASP A 154 0.29 32.02 -3.37
N GLY A 155 -0.12 32.48 -2.18
CA GLY A 155 -1.51 32.52 -1.73
C GLY A 155 -2.29 33.70 -2.30
#